data_AF-A0A1I8I6N6-F1
#
_entry.id   AF-A0A1I8I6N6-F1
#
_cell.length_a   1.000
_cell.length_b   1.000
_cell.length_c   1.000
_cell.angle_alpha   90.00
_cell.angle_beta   90.00
_cell.angle_gamma   90.00
#
_symmetry.space_group_name_H-M   'P 1'
#
loop_
_entity.id
_entity.type
_entity.pdbx_description
1 polymer ?
#
loop_
_entity_poly.entity_id
_entity_poly.type
_entity_poly.pdbx_seq_one_letter_code
_entity_poly.pdbx_strand_id
1 'polypeptide(L)'
;MPQEFQSPSVAVTAAAAAALSAYTLLSGLLLRYPTLLHRRKRRHFAAAHISHRGGAAELAENTMEAFEAAVSQHRTHMLELDCQITRDGQVVVAHDNDLNRLCAKSGRIDQINYAELPPIRRDIAVTFEPGLIVTAGKDRRIPLLAEVLVAFPNVPLNIDIKEDRPDLLEAVRQLVVQHGRFGCFF
;
A
#
# COMPACT_ATOMS: atom_id res chain seq x y z
N MET A 1 52.94 19.84 48.48
CA MET A 1 52.08 18.77 47.93
C MET A 1 52.15 18.83 46.42
N PRO A 2 52.56 17.76 45.72
CA PRO A 2 52.57 17.78 44.26
C PRO A 2 51.12 17.69 43.76
N GLN A 3 50.73 18.62 42.90
CA GLN A 3 49.47 18.51 42.14
C GLN A 3 49.68 17.46 41.05
N GLU A 4 48.95 16.36 41.15
CA GLU A 4 48.87 15.30 40.15
C GLU A 4 48.29 15.89 38.85
N PHE A 5 49.15 16.09 37.85
CA PHE A 5 48.74 16.59 36.54
C PHE A 5 48.16 15.42 35.73
N GLN A 6 46.84 15.24 35.78
CA GLN A 6 46.16 14.23 34.97
C GLN A 6 46.39 14.52 33.47
N SER A 7 46.95 13.54 32.75
CA SER A 7 47.24 13.67 31.33
C SER A 7 45.94 13.76 30.51
N PRO A 8 45.89 14.60 29.46
CA PRO A 8 44.66 14.86 28.70
C PRO A 8 44.04 13.61 28.05
N SER A 9 44.82 12.55 27.82
CA SER A 9 44.32 11.28 27.29
C SER A 9 43.41 10.52 28.26
N VAL A 10 43.68 10.58 29.58
CA VAL A 10 42.88 9.89 30.59
C VAL A 10 41.50 10.54 30.73
N ALA A 11 41.46 11.87 30.69
CA ALA A 11 40.21 12.64 30.73
C ALA A 11 39.31 12.35 29.52
N VAL A 12 39.89 12.30 28.31
CA VAL A 12 39.16 11.98 27.07
C VAL A 12 38.59 10.56 27.11
N THR A 13 39.38 9.59 27.59
CA THR A 13 38.95 8.18 27.67
C THR A 13 37.80 8.00 28.69
N ALA A 14 37.89 8.66 29.85
CA ALA A 14 36.82 8.64 30.85
C ALA A 14 35.53 9.28 30.32
N ALA A 15 35.64 10.41 29.63
CA ALA A 15 34.49 11.07 29.01
C ALA A 15 33.83 10.18 27.94
N ALA A 16 34.61 9.50 27.10
CA ALA A 16 34.11 8.56 26.10
C ALA A 16 33.38 7.36 26.73
N ALA A 17 33.95 6.77 27.80
CA ALA A 17 33.32 5.67 28.52
C ALA A 17 32.00 6.09 29.20
N ALA A 18 31.96 7.30 29.78
CA ALA A 18 30.75 7.87 30.37
C ALA A 18 29.66 8.13 29.32
N ALA A 19 30.03 8.68 28.16
CA ALA A 19 29.10 8.91 27.05
C ALA A 19 28.54 7.58 26.52
N LEU A 20 29.37 6.55 26.35
CA LEU A 20 28.92 5.23 25.91
C LEU A 20 27.99 4.58 26.94
N SER A 21 28.31 4.70 28.23
CA SER A 21 27.48 4.17 29.32
C SER A 21 26.13 4.88 29.41
N ALA A 22 26.12 6.21 29.25
CA ALA A 22 24.88 6.98 29.19
C ALA A 22 24.05 6.58 27.97
N TYR A 23 24.68 6.40 26.80
CA TYR A 23 24.01 5.96 25.59
C TYR A 23 23.39 4.57 25.73
N THR A 24 24.10 3.59 26.28
CA THR A 24 23.58 2.23 26.45
C THR A 24 22.44 2.18 27.47
N LEU A 25 22.57 2.89 28.59
CA LEU A 25 21.52 2.97 29.61
C LEU A 25 20.27 3.68 29.07
N LEU A 26 20.44 4.81 28.40
CA LEU A 26 19.33 5.54 27.80
C LEU A 26 18.67 4.72 26.68
N SER A 27 19.46 4.07 25.83
CA SER A 27 18.94 3.18 24.78
C SER A 27 18.15 2.01 25.36
N GLY A 28 18.66 1.37 26.43
CA GLY A 28 17.95 0.30 27.13
C GLY A 28 16.67 0.77 27.79
N LEU A 29 16.69 1.97 28.40
CA LEU A 29 15.51 2.61 28.98
C LEU A 29 14.45 2.89 27.90
N LEU A 30 14.85 3.46 26.77
CA LEU A 30 13.94 3.81 25.67
C LEU A 30 13.42 2.57 24.93
N LEU A 31 14.20 1.49 24.83
CA LEU A 31 13.74 0.21 24.32
C LEU A 31 12.69 -0.44 25.24
N ARG A 32 12.90 -0.33 26.57
CA ARG A 32 11.96 -0.87 27.56
C ARG A 32 10.70 -0.02 27.71
N TYR A 33 10.82 1.29 27.55
CA TYR A 33 9.75 2.26 27.70
C TYR A 33 9.62 3.15 26.46
N PRO A 34 9.25 2.57 25.30
CA PRO A 34 9.18 3.30 24.04
C PRO A 34 8.15 4.44 24.08
N THR A 35 7.17 4.35 24.99
CA THR A 35 6.15 5.38 25.22
C THR A 35 6.68 6.68 25.81
N LEU A 36 7.93 6.72 26.30
CA LEU A 36 8.59 7.96 26.74
C LEU A 36 8.87 8.91 25.57
N LEU A 37 9.13 8.37 24.38
CA LEU A 37 9.37 9.14 23.16
C LEU A 37 8.22 9.01 22.16
N HIS A 38 7.63 7.82 22.05
CA HIS A 38 6.66 7.51 21.02
C HIS A 38 5.26 7.43 21.62
N ARG A 39 4.40 8.40 21.29
CA ARG A 39 2.97 8.25 21.53
C ARG A 39 2.47 7.07 20.69
N ARG A 40 1.81 6.10 21.33
CA ARG A 40 1.21 4.96 20.61
C ARG A 40 0.24 5.52 19.56
N LYS A 41 0.50 5.28 18.27
CA LYS A 41 -0.40 5.70 17.19
C LYS A 41 -1.78 5.09 17.43
N ARG A 42 -2.83 5.91 17.48
CA ARG A 42 -4.21 5.43 17.45
C ARG A 42 -4.45 4.85 16.06
N ARG A 43 -4.79 3.56 15.99
CA ARG A 43 -5.24 2.95 14.74
C ARG A 43 -6.71 3.30 14.54
N HIS A 44 -7.08 3.78 13.36
CA HIS A 44 -8.48 4.07 13.03
C HIS A 44 -9.32 2.78 12.88
N PHE A 45 -8.67 1.68 12.51
CA PHE A 45 -9.26 0.34 12.40
C PHE A 45 -8.20 -0.73 12.65
N ALA A 46 -8.63 -1.98 12.87
CA ALA A 46 -7.75 -3.14 12.95
C ALA A 46 -7.92 -3.99 11.70
N ALA A 47 -6.85 -4.24 10.96
CA ALA A 47 -6.85 -5.14 9.81
C ALA A 47 -5.85 -6.27 10.05
N ALA A 48 -6.37 -7.45 10.39
CA ALA A 48 -5.58 -8.68 10.50
C ALA A 48 -5.59 -9.49 9.20
N HIS A 49 -6.57 -9.22 8.33
CA HIS A 49 -6.72 -9.85 7.02
C HIS A 49 -6.92 -8.75 5.99
N ILE A 50 -6.00 -8.68 5.03
CA ILE A 50 -5.99 -7.71 3.95
C ILE A 50 -6.00 -8.51 2.66
N SER A 51 -7.01 -8.31 1.82
CA SER A 51 -7.10 -9.02 0.55
C SER A 51 -6.30 -8.26 -0.51
N HIS A 52 -5.07 -8.72 -0.73
CA HIS A 52 -4.14 -8.18 -1.73
C HIS A 52 -4.75 -8.27 -3.13
N ARG A 53 -4.93 -7.11 -3.76
CA ARG A 53 -5.63 -6.88 -5.03
C ARG A 53 -7.02 -7.52 -5.08
N GLY A 54 -7.71 -7.54 -3.94
CA GLY A 54 -9.03 -8.17 -3.80
C GLY A 54 -9.00 -9.71 -3.72
N GLY A 55 -7.85 -10.34 -3.49
CA GLY A 55 -7.74 -11.80 -3.45
C GLY A 55 -7.21 -12.39 -4.76
N ALA A 56 -6.11 -11.84 -5.26
CA ALA A 56 -5.51 -12.18 -6.56
C ALA A 56 -5.11 -13.66 -6.77
N ALA A 57 -5.06 -14.48 -5.72
CA ALA A 57 -4.82 -15.93 -5.83
C ALA A 57 -6.12 -16.74 -6.00
N GLU A 58 -7.28 -16.11 -5.83
CA GLU A 58 -8.60 -16.76 -5.81
C GLU A 58 -9.43 -16.37 -7.02
N LEU A 59 -9.43 -15.08 -7.35
CA LEU A 59 -10.11 -14.50 -8.50
C LEU A 59 -9.20 -13.51 -9.24
N ALA A 60 -9.61 -13.10 -10.43
CA ALA A 60 -8.87 -12.13 -11.22
C ALA A 60 -8.63 -10.86 -10.40
N GLU A 61 -7.35 -10.52 -10.22
CA GLU A 61 -6.92 -9.39 -9.41
C GLU A 61 -7.59 -8.07 -9.81
N ASN A 62 -7.82 -7.19 -8.82
CA ASN A 62 -8.30 -5.83 -9.05
C ASN A 62 -9.65 -5.74 -9.82
N THR A 63 -10.49 -6.77 -9.75
CA THR A 63 -11.85 -6.78 -10.32
C THR A 63 -12.91 -6.56 -9.25
N MET A 64 -14.09 -6.06 -9.65
CA MET A 64 -15.24 -5.94 -8.74
C MET A 64 -15.63 -7.30 -8.15
N GLU A 65 -15.61 -8.35 -8.98
CA GLU A 65 -15.93 -9.72 -8.57
C GLU A 65 -14.96 -10.23 -7.48
N ALA A 66 -13.66 -9.95 -7.60
CA ALA A 66 -12.68 -10.29 -6.57
C ALA A 66 -12.94 -9.51 -5.27
N PHE A 67 -13.18 -8.19 -5.36
CA PHE A 67 -13.50 -7.38 -4.18
C PHE A 67 -14.79 -7.83 -3.48
N GLU A 68 -15.83 -8.15 -4.25
CA GLU A 68 -17.10 -8.68 -3.72
C GLU A 68 -16.90 -10.01 -3.01
N ALA A 69 -16.12 -10.94 -3.58
CA ALA A 69 -15.80 -12.20 -2.94
C ALA A 69 -14.99 -11.99 -1.65
N ALA A 70 -13.95 -11.16 -1.68
CA ALA A 70 -13.12 -10.81 -0.51
C ALA A 70 -13.95 -10.29 0.67
N VAL A 71 -14.94 -9.43 0.40
CA VAL A 71 -15.81 -8.87 1.44
C VAL A 71 -16.88 -9.87 1.89
N SER A 72 -17.61 -10.47 0.95
CA SER A 72 -18.80 -11.27 1.27
C SER A 72 -18.46 -12.69 1.75
N GLN A 73 -17.45 -13.32 1.16
CA GLN A 73 -17.08 -14.71 1.43
C GLN A 73 -15.97 -14.80 2.48
N HIS A 74 -14.91 -14.01 2.31
CA HIS A 74 -13.71 -14.09 3.17
C HIS A 74 -13.75 -13.12 4.35
N ARG A 75 -14.75 -12.22 4.40
CA ARG A 75 -14.96 -11.23 5.46
C ARG A 75 -13.67 -10.46 5.75
N THR A 76 -12.98 -10.04 4.69
CA THR A 76 -11.73 -9.30 4.82
C THR A 76 -11.92 -8.01 5.60
N HIS A 77 -10.89 -7.60 6.33
CA HIS A 77 -10.96 -6.37 7.12
C HIS A 77 -10.59 -5.14 6.28
N MET A 78 -9.86 -5.34 5.19
CA MET A 78 -9.41 -4.28 4.29
C MET A 78 -9.17 -4.87 2.91
N LEU A 79 -9.54 -4.12 1.87
CA LEU A 79 -9.12 -4.44 0.51
C LEU A 79 -7.84 -3.66 0.22
N GLU A 80 -6.90 -4.30 -0.45
CA GLU A 80 -5.78 -3.61 -1.07
C GLU A 80 -5.97 -3.63 -2.58
N LEU A 81 -5.60 -2.52 -3.24
CA LEU A 81 -5.77 -2.32 -4.65
C LEU A 81 -4.68 -1.39 -5.20
N ASP A 82 -4.39 -1.54 -6.49
CA ASP A 82 -3.40 -0.75 -7.21
C ASP A 82 -4.08 0.26 -8.14
N CYS A 83 -3.60 1.50 -8.18
CA CYS A 83 -4.13 2.54 -9.07
C CYS A 83 -3.18 2.93 -10.19
N GLN A 84 -3.78 3.11 -11.37
CA GLN A 84 -3.18 3.68 -12.57
C GLN A 84 -4.12 4.78 -13.13
N ILE A 85 -3.65 5.57 -14.09
CA ILE A 85 -4.47 6.61 -14.74
C ILE A 85 -4.47 6.44 -16.25
N THR A 86 -5.62 6.60 -16.88
CA THR A 86 -5.78 6.56 -18.34
C THR A 86 -5.37 7.87 -19.01
N ARG A 87 -5.28 7.89 -20.34
CA ARG A 87 -4.98 9.11 -21.12
C ARG A 87 -6.00 10.23 -20.89
N ASP A 88 -7.27 9.86 -20.70
CA ASP A 88 -8.39 10.77 -20.42
C ASP A 88 -8.59 11.05 -18.92
N GLY A 89 -7.59 10.74 -18.08
CA GLY A 89 -7.56 11.13 -16.67
C GLY A 89 -8.45 10.30 -15.74
N GLN A 90 -8.93 9.13 -16.18
CA GLN A 90 -9.72 8.24 -15.35
C GLN A 90 -8.79 7.37 -14.49
N VAL A 91 -9.02 7.37 -13.18
CA VAL A 91 -8.27 6.50 -12.26
C VAL A 91 -8.86 5.09 -12.32
N VAL A 92 -8.05 4.15 -12.80
CA VAL A 92 -8.41 2.73 -12.94
C VAL A 92 -7.67 1.89 -11.92
N VAL A 93 -8.24 0.74 -11.62
CA VAL A 93 -7.68 -0.21 -10.66
C VAL A 93 -6.96 -1.33 -11.40
N ALA A 94 -5.63 -1.28 -11.43
CA ALA A 94 -4.77 -2.21 -12.14
C ALA A 94 -3.35 -2.15 -11.58
N HIS A 95 -2.68 -3.31 -11.49
CA HIS A 95 -1.30 -3.36 -10.99
C HIS A 95 -0.28 -2.85 -12.02
N ASP A 96 -0.34 -3.41 -13.23
CA ASP A 96 0.62 -3.07 -14.30
C ASP A 96 0.12 -1.84 -15.06
N ASN A 97 1.05 -0.98 -15.49
CA ASN A 97 0.69 0.08 -16.44
C ASN A 97 0.67 -0.41 -17.90
N ASP A 98 1.26 -1.58 -18.21
CA ASP A 98 1.13 -2.19 -19.53
C ASP A 98 -0.01 -3.21 -19.60
N LEU A 99 -0.57 -3.38 -20.79
CA LEU A 99 -1.73 -4.25 -21.01
C LEU A 99 -1.35 -5.71 -21.33
N ASN A 100 -0.06 -6.05 -21.37
CA ASN A 100 0.37 -7.35 -21.87
C ASN A 100 -0.10 -8.46 -20.94
N ARG A 101 0.09 -8.28 -19.62
CA ARG A 101 -0.27 -9.31 -18.65
C ARG A 101 -1.79 -9.37 -18.42
N LEU A 102 -2.47 -8.26 -18.19
CA LEU A 102 -3.90 -8.33 -17.87
C LEU A 102 -4.78 -8.58 -19.09
N CYS A 103 -4.39 -8.10 -20.28
CA CYS A 103 -5.28 -8.04 -21.43
C CYS A 103 -4.75 -8.75 -22.68
N ALA A 104 -3.52 -9.31 -22.65
CA ALA A 104 -2.85 -9.90 -23.81
C ALA A 104 -2.80 -8.95 -25.02
N LYS A 105 -2.63 -7.65 -24.75
CA LYS A 105 -2.45 -6.60 -25.77
C LYS A 105 -1.23 -5.76 -25.43
N SER A 106 -0.54 -5.28 -26.46
CA SER A 106 0.50 -4.26 -26.29
C SER A 106 -0.13 -2.88 -26.10
N GLY A 107 0.58 -2.03 -25.36
CA GLY A 107 0.14 -0.67 -25.03
C GLY A 107 0.20 -0.40 -23.54
N ARG A 108 0.02 0.86 -23.17
CA ARG A 108 0.00 1.34 -21.78
C ARG A 108 -1.34 1.95 -21.43
N ILE A 109 -1.75 1.83 -20.18
CA ILE A 109 -3.01 2.40 -19.67
C ILE A 109 -2.96 3.93 -19.81
N ASP A 110 -1.83 4.56 -19.48
CA ASP A 110 -1.63 6.01 -19.57
C ASP A 110 -1.65 6.60 -21.01
N GLN A 111 -1.76 5.76 -22.03
CA GLN A 111 -1.79 6.15 -23.45
C GLN A 111 -3.14 5.89 -24.13
N ILE A 112 -4.11 5.29 -23.43
CA ILE A 112 -5.39 4.85 -23.96
C ILE A 112 -6.53 5.49 -23.14
N ASN A 113 -7.65 5.86 -23.78
CA ASN A 113 -8.81 6.35 -23.04
C ASN A 113 -9.54 5.21 -22.33
N TYR A 114 -10.23 5.48 -21.22
CA TYR A 114 -10.91 4.43 -20.46
C TYR A 114 -11.87 3.57 -21.30
N ALA A 115 -12.66 4.22 -22.17
CA ALA A 115 -13.63 3.53 -23.05
C ALA A 115 -12.98 2.58 -24.07
N GLU A 116 -11.68 2.74 -24.33
CA GLU A 116 -10.90 1.94 -25.29
C GLU A 116 -10.13 0.80 -24.59
N LEU A 117 -10.15 0.73 -23.26
CA LEU A 117 -9.46 -0.32 -22.53
C LEU A 117 -10.01 -1.71 -22.89
N PRO A 118 -9.13 -2.67 -23.22
CA PRO A 118 -9.55 -4.02 -23.52
C PRO A 118 -10.05 -4.74 -22.26
N PRO A 119 -10.89 -5.78 -22.43
CA PRO A 119 -11.23 -6.64 -21.31
C PRO A 119 -10.01 -7.43 -20.86
N ILE A 120 -9.96 -7.68 -19.56
CA ILE A 120 -9.07 -8.62 -18.91
C ILE A 120 -9.24 -10.00 -19.57
N ARG A 121 -8.12 -10.69 -19.80
CA ARG A 121 -8.15 -12.03 -20.40
C ARG A 121 -8.73 -13.05 -19.44
N ARG A 122 -9.20 -14.17 -19.99
CA ARG A 122 -9.84 -15.23 -19.20
C ARG A 122 -8.88 -15.85 -18.19
N ASP A 123 -7.62 -16.05 -18.54
CA ASP A 123 -6.64 -16.71 -17.67
C ASP A 123 -5.45 -15.78 -17.42
N ILE A 124 -5.21 -15.45 -16.16
CA ILE A 124 -4.22 -14.45 -15.74
C ILE A 124 -3.18 -15.13 -14.85
N ALA A 125 -1.90 -14.87 -15.14
CA ALA A 125 -0.81 -15.30 -14.28
C ALA A 125 -0.71 -14.41 -13.04
N VAL A 126 -0.64 -15.04 -11.86
CA VAL A 126 -0.48 -14.35 -10.57
C VAL A 126 0.97 -13.88 -10.41
N THR A 127 1.18 -12.61 -10.11
CA THR A 127 2.53 -12.01 -10.14
C THR A 127 3.43 -12.45 -9.00
N PHE A 128 2.85 -12.84 -7.87
CA PHE A 128 3.59 -13.22 -6.65
C PHE A 128 3.70 -14.73 -6.43
N GLU A 129 3.10 -15.54 -7.31
CA GLU A 129 3.14 -17.00 -7.23
C GLU A 129 3.40 -17.60 -8.62
N PRO A 130 4.69 -17.86 -8.95
CA PRO A 130 5.05 -18.39 -10.27
C PRO A 130 4.34 -19.70 -10.60
N GLY A 131 3.71 -19.75 -11.78
CA GLY A 131 2.99 -20.93 -12.27
C GLY A 131 1.52 -20.99 -11.86
N LEU A 132 1.06 -20.14 -10.93
CA LEU A 132 -0.36 -20.02 -10.61
C LEU A 132 -1.07 -19.18 -11.68
N ILE A 133 -2.16 -19.74 -12.20
CA ILE A 133 -3.05 -19.09 -13.15
C ILE A 133 -4.45 -19.08 -12.55
N VAL A 134 -5.08 -17.90 -12.54
CA VAL A 134 -6.45 -17.71 -12.10
C VAL A 134 -7.34 -17.44 -13.31
N THR A 135 -8.50 -18.10 -13.34
CA THR A 135 -9.52 -17.86 -14.37
C THR A 135 -10.44 -16.74 -13.91
N ALA A 136 -10.46 -15.65 -14.68
CA ALA A 136 -11.38 -14.52 -14.50
C ALA A 136 -12.83 -14.98 -14.61
N GLY A 137 -13.67 -14.38 -13.76
CA GLY A 137 -15.10 -14.63 -13.75
C GLY A 137 -15.83 -13.93 -14.89
N LYS A 138 -17.05 -13.47 -14.60
CA LYS A 138 -17.90 -12.83 -15.61
C LYS A 138 -17.48 -11.39 -15.86
N ASP A 139 -17.08 -10.68 -14.79
CA ASP A 139 -16.56 -9.33 -14.92
C ASP A 139 -15.10 -9.38 -15.37
N ARG A 140 -14.85 -8.82 -16.55
CA ARG A 140 -13.52 -8.72 -17.14
C ARG A 140 -13.18 -7.28 -17.50
N ARG A 141 -13.88 -6.30 -16.95
CA ARG A 141 -13.48 -4.90 -17.11
C ARG A 141 -12.38 -4.56 -16.11
N ILE A 142 -11.56 -3.59 -16.47
CA ILE A 142 -10.72 -2.87 -15.51
C ILE A 142 -11.65 -1.84 -14.82
N PRO A 143 -11.90 -1.94 -13.51
CA PRO A 143 -12.82 -1.04 -12.84
C PRO A 143 -12.20 0.33 -12.60
N LEU A 144 -13.05 1.34 -12.48
CA LEU A 144 -12.67 2.66 -12.00
C LEU A 144 -12.54 2.65 -10.48
N LEU A 145 -11.59 3.42 -9.95
CA LEU A 145 -11.49 3.60 -8.50
C LEU A 145 -12.80 4.14 -7.91
N ALA A 146 -13.47 5.06 -8.61
CA ALA A 146 -14.76 5.60 -8.20
C ALA A 146 -15.84 4.51 -8.03
N GLU A 147 -15.88 3.50 -8.93
CA GLU A 147 -16.81 2.36 -8.81
C GLU A 147 -16.54 1.58 -7.52
N VAL A 148 -15.26 1.32 -7.19
CA VAL A 148 -14.86 0.63 -5.95
C VAL A 148 -15.23 1.43 -4.71
N LEU A 149 -14.97 2.75 -4.70
CA LEU A 149 -15.30 3.62 -3.57
C LEU A 149 -16.81 3.67 -3.28
N VAL A 150 -17.63 3.66 -4.33
CA VAL A 150 -19.10 3.64 -4.22
C VAL A 150 -19.60 2.28 -3.74
N ALA A 151 -19.04 1.18 -4.25
CA ALA A 151 -19.49 -0.17 -3.91
C ALA A 151 -19.11 -0.60 -2.49
N PHE A 152 -17.98 -0.13 -1.97
CA PHE A 152 -17.45 -0.52 -0.66
C PHE A 152 -17.26 0.67 0.30
N PRO A 153 -18.34 1.43 0.62
CA PRO A 153 -18.23 2.70 1.34
C PRO A 153 -17.75 2.54 2.79
N ASN A 154 -17.90 1.35 3.37
CA ASN A 154 -17.58 1.05 4.77
C ASN A 154 -16.37 0.12 4.95
N VAL A 155 -15.78 -0.37 3.87
CA VAL A 155 -14.60 -1.26 3.94
C VAL A 155 -13.34 -0.41 3.88
N PRO A 156 -12.39 -0.49 4.82
CA PRO A 156 -11.09 0.17 4.68
C PRO A 156 -10.40 -0.24 3.37
N LEU A 157 -9.65 0.70 2.76
CA LEU A 157 -8.96 0.47 1.49
C LEU A 157 -7.51 0.89 1.62
N ASN A 158 -6.59 0.00 1.30
CA ASN A 158 -5.21 0.36 1.01
C ASN A 158 -5.08 0.62 -0.50
N ILE A 159 -4.71 1.84 -0.88
CA ILE A 159 -4.57 2.26 -2.29
C ILE A 159 -3.09 2.44 -2.58
N ASP A 160 -2.52 1.53 -3.37
CA ASP A 160 -1.15 1.67 -3.88
C ASP A 160 -1.13 2.53 -5.15
N ILE A 161 -0.30 3.57 -5.16
CA ILE A 161 -0.11 4.46 -6.31
C ILE A 161 1.16 4.00 -7.02
N LYS A 162 1.00 3.32 -8.16
CA LYS A 162 2.09 2.57 -8.82
C LYS A 162 3.11 3.43 -9.52
N GLU A 163 2.75 4.63 -9.91
CA GLU A 163 3.62 5.55 -10.61
C GLU A 163 3.75 6.87 -9.85
N ASP A 164 4.98 7.40 -9.81
CA ASP A 164 5.26 8.73 -9.27
C ASP A 164 4.80 9.82 -10.25
N ARG A 165 3.46 9.98 -10.31
CA ARG A 165 2.73 10.80 -11.26
C ARG A 165 1.87 11.81 -10.47
N PRO A 166 2.17 13.12 -10.53
CA PRO A 166 1.43 14.13 -9.78
C PRO A 166 -0.07 14.19 -10.12
N ASP A 167 -0.42 13.94 -11.38
CA ASP A 167 -1.81 13.90 -11.87
C ASP A 167 -2.58 12.67 -11.34
N LEU A 168 -1.97 11.49 -11.31
CA LEU A 168 -2.55 10.31 -10.67
C LEU A 168 -2.77 10.54 -9.17
N LEU A 169 -1.76 11.06 -8.47
CA LEU A 169 -1.86 11.36 -7.04
C LEU A 169 -3.00 12.34 -6.75
N GLU A 170 -3.09 13.42 -7.53
CA GLU A 170 -4.14 14.44 -7.35
C GLU A 170 -5.53 13.88 -7.69
N ALA A 171 -5.66 13.09 -8.76
CA ALA A 171 -6.93 12.46 -9.12
C ALA A 171 -7.41 11.47 -8.05
N VAL A 172 -6.52 10.61 -7.54
CA VAL A 172 -6.83 9.70 -6.42
C VAL A 172 -7.23 10.50 -5.19
N ARG A 173 -6.48 11.55 -4.83
CA ARG A 173 -6.79 12.42 -3.70
C ARG A 173 -8.18 13.03 -3.83
N GLN A 174 -8.53 13.57 -5.01
CA GLN A 174 -9.85 14.15 -5.26
C GLN A 174 -10.97 13.12 -5.09
N LEU A 175 -10.82 11.91 -5.63
CA LEU A 175 -11.80 10.83 -5.46
C LEU A 175 -11.98 10.46 -3.99
N VAL A 176 -10.88 10.35 -3.24
CA VAL A 176 -10.90 10.09 -1.80
C VAL A 176 -11.65 11.18 -1.02
N VAL A 177 -11.39 12.45 -1.33
CA VAL A 177 -12.07 13.60 -0.70
C VAL A 177 -13.56 13.57 -1.01
N GLN A 178 -13.93 13.43 -2.28
CA GLN A 178 -15.30 13.47 -2.76
C GLN A 178 -16.17 12.37 -2.13
N HIS A 179 -15.60 11.19 -1.89
CA HIS A 179 -16.31 10.07 -1.28
C HIS A 179 -16.17 10.03 0.26
N GLY A 180 -15.54 11.03 0.88
CA GLY A 180 -15.43 11.16 2.33
C GLY A 180 -14.59 10.07 3.00
N ARG A 181 -13.54 9.57 2.33
CA ARG A 181 -12.83 8.34 2.73
C ARG A 181 -11.61 8.58 3.63
N PHE A 182 -11.40 9.79 4.14
CA PHE A 182 -10.25 10.15 4.98
C PHE A 182 -10.11 9.25 6.22
N GLY A 183 -8.89 8.76 6.48
CA GLY A 183 -8.58 7.91 7.64
C GLY A 183 -8.72 6.39 7.42
N CYS A 184 -9.10 5.97 6.21
CA CYS A 184 -9.19 4.56 5.81
C CYS A 184 -7.99 4.06 4.98
N PHE A 185 -6.96 4.90 4.76
CA PHE A 185 -5.79 4.62 3.90
C PHE A 185 -4.51 4.45 4.71
N PHE A 186 -3.62 3.57 4.27
CA PHE A 186 -2.27 3.38 4.78
C PHE A 186 -1.29 3.21 3.62
#